data_AF-A0A497R555-F1
#
_entry.id   AF-A0A497R555-F1
#
_cell.length_a   1.000
_cell.length_b   1.000
_cell.length_c   1.000
_cell.angle_alpha   90.00
_cell.angle_beta   90.00
_cell.angle_gamma   90.00
#
_symmetry.space_group_name_H-M   'P 1'
#
loop_
_entity.id
_entity.type
_entity.pdbx_description
1 polymer ?
#
loop_
_entity_poly.entity_id
_entity_poly.type
_entity_poly.pdbx_seq_one_letter_code
_entity_poly.pdbx_strand_id
1 'polypeptide(L)'
;DKARKQDERLSWDAPHREVYEKALRYDDMQKAYNLPRRSRIKRSNTNRQGVVVFGKKGHNSIFTFGKNSRQVDVVSAEQALSYFQAKQDEAGTSVDDNFTQAFNMAKGKLFGKHELPKIQGRRAKAIQILKVISNELPTSRDYCEDVISIIKTLDDLSEGALKDIARLDLRDIDDAYEKLLKIVPETHIRNILTRTNRTENEQELLLFAEQLT
;
A
#
# COMPACT_ATOMS: atom_id res chain seq x y z
N ASP A 1 -15.62 -1.79 -42.85
CA ASP A 1 -16.40 -1.45 -41.63
C ASP A 1 -16.51 -2.53 -40.55
N LYS A 2 -15.38 -3.12 -40.11
CA LYS A 2 -15.31 -3.86 -38.84
C LYS A 2 -14.26 -3.29 -37.86
N ALA A 3 -13.38 -2.40 -38.33
CA ALA A 3 -12.30 -1.80 -37.53
C ALA A 3 -12.72 -0.56 -36.71
N ARG A 4 -13.91 0.00 -36.92
CA ARG A 4 -14.41 1.20 -36.21
C ARG A 4 -15.25 0.91 -34.95
N LYS A 5 -15.58 -0.35 -34.67
CA LYS A 5 -16.47 -0.72 -33.55
C LYS A 5 -15.74 -1.07 -32.23
N GLN A 6 -14.41 -1.02 -32.19
CA GLN A 6 -13.64 -1.41 -31.01
C GLN A 6 -13.12 -0.24 -30.15
N ASP A 7 -13.23 1.01 -30.62
CA ASP A 7 -12.47 2.15 -30.06
C ASP A 7 -13.31 3.27 -29.42
N GLU A 8 -14.56 3.02 -29.06
CA GLU A 8 -15.36 3.94 -28.24
C GLU A 8 -15.81 3.27 -26.93
N ARG A 9 -14.88 2.60 -26.23
CA ARG A 9 -15.11 2.28 -24.81
C ARG A 9 -14.78 3.53 -24.01
N LEU A 10 -15.81 4.21 -23.51
CA LEU A 10 -15.67 5.26 -22.52
C LEU A 10 -14.72 4.79 -21.41
N SER A 11 -13.76 5.65 -21.04
CA SER A 11 -12.90 5.42 -19.88
C SER A 11 -13.75 5.18 -18.65
N TRP A 12 -13.39 4.21 -17.81
CA TRP A 12 -14.16 3.81 -16.64
C TRP A 12 -14.44 4.98 -15.67
N ASP A 13 -13.57 6.00 -15.68
CA ASP A 13 -13.66 7.17 -14.82
C ASP A 13 -14.51 8.31 -15.40
N ALA A 14 -14.89 8.25 -16.68
CA ALA A 14 -15.74 9.25 -17.33
C ALA A 14 -17.03 9.57 -16.54
N PRO A 15 -17.84 8.58 -16.10
CA PRO A 15 -19.04 8.89 -15.31
C PRO A 15 -18.72 9.53 -13.96
N HIS A 16 -17.61 9.14 -13.32
CA HIS A 16 -17.20 9.69 -12.04
C HIS A 16 -16.70 11.13 -12.16
N ARG A 17 -15.96 11.44 -13.24
CA ARG A 17 -15.55 12.81 -13.57
C ARG A 17 -16.74 13.69 -13.88
N GLU A 18 -17.72 13.20 -14.64
CA GLU A 18 -18.94 13.97 -14.92
C GLU A 18 -19.71 14.30 -13.63
N VAL A 19 -19.85 13.35 -12.71
CA VAL A 19 -20.46 13.59 -11.39
C VAL A 19 -19.67 14.63 -10.59
N TYR A 20 -18.33 14.55 -10.59
CA TYR A 20 -17.47 15.52 -9.93
C TYR A 20 -17.62 16.94 -10.52
N GLU A 21 -17.59 17.07 -11.85
CA GLU A 21 -17.76 18.34 -12.56
C GLU A 21 -19.15 18.95 -12.32
N LYS A 22 -20.19 18.11 -12.26
CA LYS A 22 -21.54 18.56 -11.86
C LYS A 22 -21.51 19.04 -10.41
N ALA A 23 -20.97 18.26 -9.49
CA ALA A 23 -20.90 18.63 -8.07
C ALA A 23 -20.17 19.96 -7.85
N LEU A 24 -19.11 20.28 -8.62
CA LEU A 24 -18.42 21.57 -8.57
C LEU A 24 -19.30 22.78 -8.94
N ARG A 25 -20.34 22.57 -9.75
CA ARG A 25 -21.25 23.62 -10.23
C ARG A 25 -22.48 23.81 -9.35
N TYR A 26 -22.71 22.89 -8.41
CA TYR A 26 -23.87 22.89 -7.52
C TYR A 26 -23.43 22.87 -6.04
N ASP A 27 -24.39 22.97 -5.12
CA ASP A 27 -24.12 23.02 -3.68
C ASP A 27 -23.56 21.71 -3.11
N ASP A 28 -23.57 20.63 -3.88
CA ASP A 28 -23.13 19.31 -3.44
C ASP A 28 -21.63 19.28 -3.07
N MET A 29 -20.77 20.02 -3.80
CA MET A 29 -19.37 20.12 -3.40
C MET A 29 -19.18 20.88 -2.10
N GLN A 30 -19.99 21.92 -1.85
CA GLN A 30 -19.94 22.67 -0.60
C GLN A 30 -20.37 21.78 0.58
N LYS A 31 -21.39 20.94 0.39
CA LYS A 31 -21.78 19.92 1.38
C LYS A 31 -20.65 18.92 1.62
N ALA A 32 -19.98 18.46 0.56
CA ALA A 32 -18.85 17.55 0.67
C ALA A 32 -17.67 18.15 1.46
N TYR A 33 -17.34 19.43 1.27
CA TYR A 33 -16.31 20.10 2.06
C TYR A 33 -16.65 20.24 3.55
N ASN A 34 -17.94 20.33 3.86
CA ASN A 34 -18.43 20.43 5.24
C ASN A 34 -18.56 19.06 5.92
N LEU A 35 -18.32 17.95 5.22
CA LEU A 35 -18.38 16.62 5.83
C LEU A 35 -17.28 16.47 6.89
N PRO A 36 -17.61 15.96 8.09
CA PRO A 36 -16.62 15.62 9.08
C PRO A 36 -15.58 14.66 8.50
N ARG A 37 -14.31 14.87 8.86
CA ARG A 37 -13.26 13.88 8.57
C ARG A 37 -13.64 12.56 9.26
N ARG A 38 -13.34 11.43 8.60
CA ARG A 38 -13.67 10.07 9.10
C ARG A 38 -15.17 9.81 9.18
N SER A 39 -15.94 10.43 8.29
CA SER A 39 -17.38 10.16 8.17
C SER A 39 -17.63 8.69 7.88
N ARG A 40 -18.67 8.15 8.52
CA ARG A 40 -19.12 6.76 8.39
C ARG A 40 -20.60 6.78 8.06
N ILE A 41 -21.00 6.08 7.02
CA ILE A 41 -22.38 6.06 6.57
C ILE A 41 -22.79 4.63 6.19
N LYS A 42 -24.08 4.32 6.33
CA LYS A 42 -24.67 3.08 5.83
C LYS A 42 -25.65 3.38 4.72
N ARG A 43 -25.52 2.66 3.61
CA ARG A 43 -26.40 2.71 2.46
C ARG A 43 -27.10 1.38 2.27
N SER A 44 -28.41 1.46 2.13
CA SER A 44 -29.31 0.30 2.06
C SER A 44 -29.83 0.10 0.65
N ASN A 45 -30.33 -1.09 0.34
CA ASN A 45 -30.87 -1.46 -0.97
C ASN A 45 -29.81 -1.41 -2.08
N THR A 46 -28.57 -1.74 -1.72
CA THR A 46 -27.47 -1.79 -2.66
C THR A 46 -27.35 -3.21 -3.24
N ASN A 47 -26.76 -3.35 -4.42
CA ASN A 47 -26.52 -4.67 -5.03
C ASN A 47 -25.27 -5.37 -4.46
N ARG A 48 -24.64 -4.84 -3.41
CA ARG A 48 -23.42 -5.37 -2.81
C ARG A 48 -23.50 -5.26 -1.29
N GLN A 49 -22.92 -6.23 -0.60
CA GLN A 49 -22.84 -6.21 0.86
C GLN A 49 -21.38 -6.15 1.30
N GLY A 50 -21.09 -5.27 2.26
CA GLY A 50 -19.75 -5.13 2.83
C GLY A 50 -19.44 -3.73 3.31
N VAL A 51 -18.16 -3.48 3.60
CA VAL A 51 -17.64 -2.17 4.00
C VAL A 51 -16.55 -1.75 3.02
N VAL A 52 -16.72 -0.58 2.40
CA VAL A 52 -15.68 0.08 1.61
C VAL A 52 -15.04 1.20 2.44
N VAL A 53 -13.71 1.28 2.44
CA VAL A 53 -12.96 2.30 3.18
C VAL A 53 -12.01 3.01 2.23
N PHE A 54 -11.99 4.33 2.32
CA PHE A 54 -11.04 5.20 1.65
C PHE A 54 -10.12 5.88 2.66
N GLY A 55 -8.83 5.81 2.39
CA GLY A 55 -7.83 6.57 3.11
C GLY A 55 -6.71 7.06 2.20
N LYS A 56 -5.90 7.94 2.76
CA LYS A 56 -4.75 8.55 2.11
C LYS A 56 -3.50 8.21 2.91
N LYS A 57 -2.45 7.78 2.22
CA LYS A 57 -1.10 7.61 2.76
C LYS A 57 -0.17 8.50 1.94
N GLY A 58 0.20 9.64 2.50
CA GLY A 58 0.95 10.68 1.80
C GLY A 58 0.18 11.21 0.60
N HIS A 59 0.70 10.99 -0.61
CA HIS A 59 0.01 11.36 -1.85
C HIS A 59 -0.88 10.25 -2.43
N ASN A 60 -0.79 9.03 -1.91
CA ASN A 60 -1.47 7.86 -2.46
C ASN A 60 -2.87 7.69 -1.88
N SER A 61 -3.83 7.43 -2.76
CA SER A 61 -5.19 7.01 -2.41
C SER A 61 -5.25 5.49 -2.29
N ILE A 62 -5.73 4.99 -1.16
CA ILE A 62 -5.86 3.55 -0.90
C ILE A 62 -7.33 3.25 -0.61
N PHE A 63 -7.83 2.17 -1.20
CA PHE A 63 -9.18 1.68 -1.00
C PHE A 63 -9.15 0.24 -0.52
N THR A 64 -9.99 -0.10 0.45
CA THR A 64 -10.24 -1.49 0.84
C THR A 64 -11.72 -1.79 0.79
N PHE A 65 -12.05 -3.03 0.45
CA PHE A 65 -13.42 -3.54 0.49
C PHE A 65 -13.45 -4.87 1.21
N GLY A 66 -14.36 -5.00 2.18
CA GLY A 66 -14.59 -6.25 2.89
C GLY A 66 -16.03 -6.68 2.85
N LYS A 67 -16.32 -7.85 2.26
CA LYS A 67 -17.69 -8.41 2.23
C LYS A 67 -18.14 -8.86 3.62
N ASN A 68 -17.20 -9.29 4.45
CA ASN A 68 -17.42 -9.71 5.82
C ASN A 68 -16.14 -9.51 6.63
N SER A 69 -16.21 -9.76 7.94
CA SER A 69 -15.09 -9.61 8.86
C SER A 69 -13.97 -10.64 8.73
N ARG A 70 -13.93 -11.44 7.65
CA ARG A 70 -12.84 -12.40 7.39
C ARG A 70 -12.14 -12.14 6.07
N GLN A 71 -12.78 -11.42 5.15
CA GLN A 71 -12.26 -11.17 3.81
C GLN A 71 -12.34 -9.68 3.49
N VAL A 72 -11.20 -9.02 3.64
CA VAL A 72 -10.96 -7.62 3.28
C VAL A 72 -9.86 -7.61 2.25
N ASP A 73 -10.02 -6.92 1.13
CA ASP A 73 -9.02 -6.80 0.08
C ASP A 73 -8.75 -5.34 -0.26
N VAL A 74 -7.52 -5.03 -0.69
CA VAL A 74 -7.20 -3.75 -1.32
C VAL A 74 -7.77 -3.78 -2.73
N VAL A 75 -8.55 -2.75 -3.09
CA VAL A 75 -9.25 -2.68 -4.37
C VAL A 75 -8.76 -1.48 -5.19
N SER A 76 -8.90 -1.57 -6.52
CA SER A 76 -8.54 -0.46 -7.40
C SER A 76 -9.52 0.70 -7.26
N ALA A 77 -9.12 1.90 -7.67
CA ALA A 77 -10.00 3.07 -7.71
C ALA A 77 -11.25 2.83 -8.59
N GLU A 78 -11.10 2.13 -9.71
CA GLU A 78 -12.20 1.74 -10.60
C GLU A 78 -13.26 0.91 -9.85
N GLN A 79 -12.84 -0.09 -9.10
CA GLN A 79 -13.76 -0.89 -8.30
C GLN A 79 -14.34 -0.07 -7.15
N ALA A 80 -13.50 0.69 -6.44
CA ALA A 80 -13.88 1.45 -5.26
C ALA A 80 -14.90 2.55 -5.57
N LEU A 81 -14.68 3.34 -6.61
CA LEU A 81 -15.59 4.42 -7.00
C LEU A 81 -16.95 3.89 -7.44
N SER A 82 -17.01 2.68 -8.02
CA SER A 82 -18.28 1.99 -8.28
C SER A 82 -19.03 1.60 -7.00
N TYR A 83 -18.34 1.39 -5.89
CA TYR A 83 -18.96 1.11 -4.58
C TYR A 83 -19.58 2.35 -3.94
N PHE A 84 -18.96 3.52 -4.13
CA PHE A 84 -19.43 4.80 -3.60
C PHE A 84 -20.52 5.45 -4.44
N GLN A 85 -20.81 4.91 -5.63
CA GLN A 85 -21.81 5.49 -6.52
C GLN A 85 -23.21 5.35 -5.89
N ALA A 86 -23.87 6.50 -5.74
CA ALA A 86 -25.22 6.64 -5.21
C ALA A 86 -26.03 7.63 -6.05
N LYS A 87 -27.36 7.47 -6.06
CA LYS A 87 -28.28 8.46 -6.62
C LYS A 87 -28.49 9.63 -5.64
N GLN A 88 -28.93 10.77 -6.17
CA GLN A 88 -29.16 11.97 -5.36
C GLN A 88 -30.29 11.82 -4.33
N ASP A 89 -31.24 10.93 -4.56
CA ASP A 89 -32.36 10.62 -3.67
C ASP A 89 -32.04 9.52 -2.64
N GLU A 90 -30.86 8.90 -2.72
CA GLU A 90 -30.43 7.91 -1.72
C GLU A 90 -30.05 8.60 -0.40
N ALA A 91 -30.74 8.25 0.67
CA ALA A 91 -30.43 8.70 2.01
C ALA A 91 -29.54 7.68 2.75
N GLY A 92 -28.46 8.17 3.35
CA GLY A 92 -27.63 7.36 4.23
C GLY A 92 -28.13 7.34 5.67
N THR A 93 -27.78 6.28 6.39
CA THR A 93 -28.14 6.05 7.79
C THR A 93 -26.88 5.80 8.62
N SER A 94 -27.03 5.70 9.94
CA SER A 94 -25.94 5.29 10.83
C SER A 94 -25.52 3.85 10.56
N VAL A 95 -24.21 3.60 10.62
CA VAL A 95 -23.62 2.26 10.59
C VAL A 95 -24.10 1.42 11.77
N ASP A 96 -24.18 0.11 11.59
CA ASP A 96 -24.59 -0.84 12.65
C ASP A 96 -23.40 -1.58 13.27
N ASP A 97 -23.67 -2.46 14.24
CA ASP A 97 -22.65 -3.17 15.02
C ASP A 97 -21.73 -4.05 14.16
N ASN A 98 -22.21 -4.53 13.00
CA ASN A 98 -21.43 -5.35 12.08
C ASN A 98 -20.37 -4.55 11.33
N PHE A 99 -20.50 -3.21 11.30
CA PHE A 99 -19.53 -2.32 10.66
C PHE A 99 -18.18 -2.34 11.33
N THR A 100 -18.14 -2.31 12.67
CA THR A 100 -16.90 -2.07 13.43
C THR A 100 -15.83 -3.12 13.14
N GLN A 101 -16.22 -4.39 13.03
CA GLN A 101 -15.29 -5.48 12.79
C GLN A 101 -14.69 -5.41 11.37
N ALA A 102 -15.54 -5.24 10.35
CA ALA A 102 -15.11 -5.10 8.97
C ALA A 102 -14.27 -3.82 8.76
N PHE A 103 -14.66 -2.71 9.38
CA PHE A 103 -13.93 -1.44 9.36
C PHE A 103 -12.53 -1.55 9.98
N ASN A 104 -12.40 -2.19 11.14
CA ASN A 104 -11.10 -2.32 11.81
C ASN A 104 -10.13 -3.20 11.00
N MET A 105 -10.62 -4.28 10.38
CA MET A 105 -9.80 -5.06 9.45
C MET A 105 -9.45 -4.30 8.17
N ALA A 106 -10.42 -3.58 7.60
CA ALA A 106 -10.22 -2.72 6.44
C ALA A 106 -9.16 -1.66 6.71
N LYS A 107 -9.23 -0.99 7.86
CA LYS A 107 -8.20 -0.05 8.34
C LYS A 107 -6.85 -0.73 8.53
N GLY A 108 -6.84 -1.91 9.16
CA GLY A 108 -5.62 -2.70 9.39
C GLY A 108 -4.92 -3.11 8.10
N LYS A 109 -5.66 -3.49 7.05
CA LYS A 109 -5.08 -3.74 5.72
C LYS A 109 -4.69 -2.46 4.98
N LEU A 110 -5.47 -1.39 5.14
CA LEU A 110 -5.25 -0.11 4.44
C LEU A 110 -3.97 0.59 4.89
N PHE A 111 -3.54 0.37 6.13
CA PHE A 111 -2.29 0.88 6.70
C PHE A 111 -1.31 -0.22 7.12
N GLY A 112 -1.65 -1.48 6.86
CA GLY A 112 -0.80 -2.61 7.22
C GLY A 112 0.48 -2.57 6.40
N LYS A 113 1.63 -2.82 7.05
CA LYS A 113 2.85 -3.15 6.31
C LYS A 113 2.52 -4.39 5.46
N HIS A 114 2.73 -4.31 4.14
CA HIS A 114 2.58 -5.49 3.27
C HIS A 114 3.30 -6.67 3.93
N GLU A 115 2.66 -7.84 4.00
CA GLU A 115 3.31 -9.03 4.54
C GLU A 115 4.59 -9.27 3.73
N LEU A 116 5.72 -9.07 4.39
CA LEU A 116 7.03 -9.28 3.78
C LEU A 116 7.11 -10.75 3.39
N PRO A 117 7.55 -11.07 2.16
CA PRO A 117 7.72 -12.46 1.76
C PRO A 117 8.57 -13.19 2.78
N LYS A 118 8.23 -14.45 3.06
CA LYS A 118 8.97 -15.29 4.01
C LYS A 118 10.45 -15.28 3.64
N ILE A 119 11.33 -15.06 4.62
CA ILE A 119 12.78 -15.08 4.42
C ILE A 119 13.20 -16.49 4.07
N GLN A 120 13.41 -16.75 2.78
CA GLN A 120 13.80 -18.05 2.23
C GLN A 120 14.73 -17.86 1.03
N GLY A 121 15.38 -18.94 0.59
CA GLY A 121 16.24 -18.93 -0.60
C GLY A 121 17.37 -17.90 -0.50
N ARG A 122 17.46 -17.01 -1.51
CA ARG A 122 18.55 -16.04 -1.65
C ARG A 122 18.59 -15.02 -0.50
N ARG A 123 17.44 -14.57 0.00
CA ARG A 123 17.36 -13.64 1.14
C ARG A 123 17.95 -14.24 2.41
N ALA A 124 17.61 -15.50 2.71
CA ALA A 124 18.16 -16.21 3.86
C ALA A 124 19.68 -16.36 3.76
N LYS A 125 20.17 -16.75 2.57
CA LYS A 125 21.62 -16.93 2.33
C LYS A 125 22.39 -15.61 2.39
N ALA A 126 21.86 -14.53 1.80
CA ALA A 126 22.47 -13.21 1.87
C ALA A 126 22.57 -12.70 3.32
N ILE A 127 21.51 -12.86 4.12
CA ILE A 127 21.53 -12.51 5.56
C ILE A 127 22.60 -13.32 6.31
N GLN A 128 22.77 -14.61 5.99
CA GLN A 128 23.79 -15.43 6.64
C GLN A 128 25.20 -14.92 6.30
N ILE A 129 25.48 -14.60 5.04
CA ILE A 129 26.77 -14.04 4.61
C ILE A 129 27.05 -12.72 5.35
N LEU A 130 26.08 -11.81 5.39
CA LEU A 130 26.20 -10.52 6.08
C LEU A 130 26.49 -10.68 7.57
N LYS A 131 25.87 -11.67 8.23
CA LYS A 131 26.15 -11.99 9.63
C LYS A 131 27.57 -12.50 9.87
N VAL A 132 28.12 -13.28 8.93
CA VAL A 132 29.50 -13.76 9.04
C VAL A 132 30.45 -12.57 8.91
N ILE A 133 30.26 -11.73 7.88
CA ILE A 133 31.08 -10.52 7.68
C ILE A 133 31.01 -9.59 8.91
N SER A 134 29.80 -9.34 9.45
CA SER A 134 29.64 -8.48 10.63
C SER A 134 30.32 -9.00 11.89
N ASN A 135 30.44 -10.33 12.02
CA ASN A 135 31.05 -10.97 13.18
C ASN A 135 32.58 -11.01 13.08
N GLU A 136 33.10 -11.31 11.89
CA GLU A 136 34.54 -11.43 11.64
C GLU A 136 35.21 -10.06 11.42
N LEU A 137 34.47 -9.06 10.93
CA LEU A 137 34.94 -7.70 10.72
C LEU A 137 34.07 -6.69 11.49
N PRO A 138 34.38 -6.37 12.76
CA PRO A 138 33.53 -5.52 13.61
C PRO A 138 33.26 -4.12 13.05
N THR A 139 34.18 -3.56 12.26
CA THR A 139 34.02 -2.24 11.62
C THR A 139 32.94 -2.22 10.54
N SER A 140 32.58 -3.39 9.99
CA SER A 140 31.50 -3.54 9.00
C SER A 140 30.11 -3.72 9.60
N ARG A 141 30.04 -3.86 10.94
CA ARG A 141 28.85 -4.34 11.64
C ARG A 141 27.63 -3.45 11.39
N ASP A 142 27.74 -2.16 11.62
CA ASP A 142 26.62 -1.22 11.50
C ASP A 142 26.03 -1.25 10.08
N TYR A 143 26.92 -1.21 9.08
CA TYR A 143 26.52 -1.31 7.67
C TYR A 143 25.84 -2.66 7.36
N CYS A 144 26.39 -3.79 7.83
CA CYS A 144 25.79 -5.10 7.61
C CYS A 144 24.42 -5.23 8.30
N GLU A 145 24.26 -4.66 9.50
CA GLU A 145 22.99 -4.61 10.22
C GLU A 145 21.93 -3.80 9.44
N ASP A 146 22.31 -2.66 8.86
CA ASP A 146 21.43 -1.85 8.00
C ASP A 146 20.99 -2.63 6.74
N VAL A 147 21.91 -3.30 6.06
CA VAL A 147 21.59 -4.13 4.88
C VAL A 147 20.66 -5.28 5.28
N ILE A 148 20.92 -5.96 6.41
CA ILE A 148 20.04 -7.01 6.93
C ILE A 148 18.65 -6.45 7.23
N SER A 149 18.56 -5.26 7.82
CA SER A 149 17.28 -4.59 8.10
C SER A 149 16.50 -4.35 6.82
N ILE A 150 17.15 -3.84 5.77
CA ILE A 150 16.53 -3.63 4.45
C ILE A 150 16.02 -4.95 3.86
N ILE A 151 16.83 -6.02 3.86
CA ILE A 151 16.41 -7.34 3.37
C ILE A 151 15.21 -7.86 4.14
N LYS A 152 15.17 -7.66 5.46
CA LYS A 152 14.10 -8.19 6.31
C LYS A 152 12.82 -7.38 6.22
N THR A 153 12.92 -6.07 6.17
CA THR A 153 11.80 -5.15 6.47
C THR A 153 11.30 -4.35 5.28
N LEU A 154 12.13 -4.18 4.24
CA LEU A 154 11.81 -3.31 3.09
C LEU A 154 11.74 -4.07 1.76
N ASP A 155 12.37 -5.25 1.65
CA ASP A 155 12.42 -6.06 0.42
C ASP A 155 12.87 -5.27 -0.83
N ASP A 156 13.74 -4.28 -0.60
CA ASP A 156 14.08 -3.22 -1.56
C ASP A 156 15.41 -3.50 -2.29
N LEU A 157 15.99 -4.67 -2.06
CA LEU A 157 17.19 -5.14 -2.77
C LEU A 157 16.80 -6.02 -3.94
N SER A 158 17.41 -5.78 -5.10
CA SER A 158 17.15 -6.58 -6.29
C SER A 158 17.58 -8.04 -6.12
N GLU A 159 16.89 -8.95 -6.81
CA GLU A 159 17.26 -10.38 -6.84
C GLU A 159 18.70 -10.61 -7.33
N GLY A 160 19.21 -9.73 -8.21
CA GLY A 160 20.62 -9.74 -8.64
C GLY A 160 21.57 -9.45 -7.48
N ALA A 161 21.33 -8.36 -6.74
CA ALA A 161 22.14 -8.02 -5.57
C ALA A 161 22.09 -9.13 -4.50
N LEU A 162 20.91 -9.68 -4.20
CA LEU A 162 20.76 -10.79 -3.26
C LEU A 162 21.54 -12.04 -3.69
N LYS A 163 21.53 -12.35 -5.00
CA LYS A 163 22.29 -13.46 -5.58
C LYS A 163 23.80 -13.24 -5.45
N ASP A 164 24.26 -12.02 -5.70
CA ASP A 164 25.69 -11.69 -5.69
C ASP A 164 26.22 -11.69 -4.25
N ILE A 165 25.47 -11.13 -3.29
CA ILE A 165 25.79 -11.22 -1.85
C ILE A 165 25.85 -12.69 -1.42
N ALA A 166 24.87 -13.51 -1.80
CA ALA A 166 24.81 -14.93 -1.44
C ALA A 166 25.92 -15.80 -2.05
N ARG A 167 26.76 -15.22 -2.94
CA ARG A 167 27.89 -15.87 -3.62
C ARG A 167 29.24 -15.27 -3.23
N LEU A 168 29.27 -14.31 -2.31
CA LEU A 168 30.53 -13.77 -1.80
C LEU A 168 31.38 -14.89 -1.22
N ASP A 169 32.67 -14.82 -1.54
CA ASP A 169 33.67 -15.74 -1.03
C ASP A 169 34.15 -15.23 0.32
N LEU A 170 33.99 -16.05 1.36
CA LEU A 170 34.32 -15.68 2.74
C LEU A 170 35.72 -16.14 3.17
N ARG A 171 36.54 -16.64 2.24
CA ARG A 171 37.93 -17.00 2.54
C ARG A 171 38.80 -15.78 2.88
N ASP A 172 38.45 -14.62 2.33
CA ASP A 172 39.05 -13.32 2.62
C ASP A 172 37.91 -12.34 2.96
N ILE A 173 37.79 -12.02 4.25
CA ILE A 173 36.67 -11.21 4.76
C ILE A 173 36.77 -9.75 4.32
N ASP A 174 37.99 -9.21 4.20
CA ASP A 174 38.20 -7.82 3.79
C ASP A 174 37.83 -7.64 2.31
N ASP A 175 38.27 -8.55 1.44
CA ASP A 175 37.87 -8.55 0.02
C ASP A 175 36.35 -8.82 -0.16
N ALA A 176 35.77 -9.70 0.67
CA ALA A 176 34.32 -9.94 0.68
C ALA A 176 33.55 -8.66 1.04
N TYR A 177 34.04 -7.89 2.03
CA TYR A 177 33.44 -6.64 2.44
C TYR A 177 33.58 -5.55 1.37
N GLU A 178 34.74 -5.43 0.72
CA GLU A 178 34.90 -4.49 -0.40
C GLU A 178 33.97 -4.82 -1.58
N LYS A 179 33.81 -6.11 -1.90
CA LYS A 179 32.85 -6.56 -2.92
C LYS A 179 31.42 -6.28 -2.51
N LEU A 180 31.08 -6.46 -1.23
CA LEU A 180 29.77 -6.11 -0.71
C LEU A 180 29.45 -4.62 -0.90
N LEU A 181 30.40 -3.72 -0.59
CA LEU A 181 30.24 -2.28 -0.81
C LEU A 181 30.05 -1.91 -2.29
N LYS A 182 30.61 -2.70 -3.22
CA LYS A 182 30.38 -2.53 -4.67
C LYS A 182 28.99 -3.01 -5.08
N ILE A 183 28.49 -4.10 -4.50
CA ILE A 183 27.14 -4.62 -4.78
C ILE A 183 26.06 -3.70 -4.21
N VAL A 184 26.24 -3.23 -2.97
CA VAL A 184 25.30 -2.34 -2.29
C VAL A 184 26.02 -1.13 -1.71
N PRO A 185 26.24 -0.06 -2.49
CA PRO A 185 26.92 1.13 -1.98
C PRO A 185 26.18 1.76 -0.79
N GLU A 186 26.90 2.37 0.16
CA GLU A 186 26.29 3.07 1.31
C GLU A 186 25.30 4.16 0.89
N THR A 187 25.55 4.82 -0.23
CA THR A 187 24.66 5.83 -0.80
C THR A 187 23.30 5.24 -1.16
N HIS A 188 23.27 3.98 -1.61
CA HIS A 188 22.05 3.23 -1.88
C HIS A 188 21.26 3.00 -0.59
N ILE A 189 21.93 2.54 0.48
CA ILE A 189 21.34 2.33 1.80
C ILE A 189 20.73 3.61 2.35
N ARG A 190 21.48 4.71 2.32
CA ARG A 190 21.01 6.04 2.77
C ARG A 190 19.78 6.50 1.98
N ASN A 191 19.74 6.27 0.67
CA ASN A 191 18.59 6.64 -0.16
C ASN A 191 17.34 5.81 0.19
N ILE A 192 17.49 4.49 0.38
CA ILE A 192 16.40 3.62 0.82
C ILE A 192 15.86 4.09 2.17
N LEU A 193 16.73 4.25 3.17
CA LEU A 193 16.33 4.65 4.52
C LEU A 193 15.67 6.03 4.54
N THR A 194 16.18 6.98 3.75
CA THR A 194 15.58 8.33 3.62
C THR A 194 14.19 8.25 2.97
N ARG A 195 14.01 7.42 1.94
CA ARG A 195 12.71 7.21 1.28
C ARG A 195 11.70 6.53 2.21
N THR A 196 12.13 5.50 2.93
CA THR A 196 11.30 4.80 3.91
C THR A 196 10.88 5.74 5.03
N ASN A 197 11.79 6.53 5.60
CA ASN A 197 11.47 7.51 6.64
C ASN A 197 10.50 8.59 6.15
N ARG A 198 10.58 9.01 4.87
CA ARG A 198 9.58 9.91 4.28
C ARG A 198 8.21 9.24 4.19
N THR A 199 8.17 7.98 3.73
CA THR A 199 6.92 7.22 3.52
C THR A 199 6.27 6.75 4.83
N GLU A 200 7.05 6.46 5.87
CA GLU A 200 6.53 6.16 7.22
C GLU A 200 6.06 7.43 7.96
N ASN A 201 6.66 8.59 7.68
CA ASN A 201 6.21 9.88 8.21
C ASN A 201 5.05 10.52 7.41
N GLU A 202 4.62 9.91 6.32
CA GLU A 202 3.44 10.35 5.58
C GLU A 202 2.18 10.09 6.42
N GLN A 203 1.44 11.15 6.73
CA GLN A 203 0.23 11.05 7.56
C GLN A 203 -0.78 10.06 6.95
N GLU A 204 -1.07 9.02 7.72
CA GLU A 204 -2.13 8.05 7.44
C GLU A 204 -3.47 8.65 7.83
N LEU A 205 -4.25 9.07 6.83
CA LEU A 205 -5.54 9.70 7.05
C LEU A 205 -6.66 8.82 6.51
N LEU A 206 -7.41 8.22 7.43
CA LEU A 206 -8.70 7.62 7.09
C LEU A 206 -9.69 8.76 6.84
N LEU A 207 -10.32 8.76 5.66
CA LEU A 207 -11.16 9.87 5.23
C LEU A 207 -12.63 9.50 5.28
N PHE A 208 -12.99 8.32 4.78
CA PHE A 208 -14.38 7.94 4.59
C PHE A 208 -14.58 6.43 4.62
N ALA A 209 -15.70 5.99 5.16
CA ALA A 209 -16.09 4.58 5.14
C ALA A 209 -17.60 4.45 4.94
N GLU A 210 -17.99 3.47 4.14
CA GLU A 210 -19.39 3.22 3.83
C GLU A 210 -19.72 1.74 4.03
N GLN A 211 -20.80 1.47 4.75
CA GLN A 211 -21.42 0.17 4.89
C GLN A 211 -22.48 0.01 3.80
N LEU A 212 -22.35 -1.04 2.99
CA LEU A 212 -23.30 -1.42 1.95
C LEU A 212 -24.12 -2.61 2.44
N THR A 213 -25.44 -2.47 2.39
CA THR A 213 -26.42 -3.50 2.78
C THR A 213 -27.41 -3.79 1.67
#